data_AF-A0A7W1EBA6-F1
#
_entry.id   AF-A0A7W1EBA6-F1
#
_cell.length_a   1.000
_cell.length_b   1.000
_cell.length_c   1.000
_cell.angle_alpha   90.00
_cell.angle_beta   90.00
_cell.angle_gamma   90.00
#
_symmetry.space_group_name_H-M   'P 1'
#
loop_
_entity.id
_entity.type
_entity.pdbx_description
1 polymer ?
#
loop_
_entity_poly.entity_id
_entity_poly.type
_entity_poly.pdbx_seq_one_letter_code
_entity_poly.pdbx_strand_id
1 'polypeptide(L)'
;MIDLSLLADGGVGWLEASGPSNHLVLSTRIRLARNLRDRVFQIRNAESEREQVLELVEQATRESVSLRRAIKFRLDRLDRTDRQVLHERHLVSKELAGLDPEGRVRSGATVLIQD
;
A
#
# COMPACT_ATOMS: atom_id res chain seq x y z
N MET A 1 -11.18 9.70 -8.22
CA MET A 1 -11.92 8.48 -7.86
C MET A 1 -11.24 7.27 -8.47
N ILE A 2 -10.61 6.46 -7.62
CA ILE A 2 -9.93 5.23 -8.02
C ILE A 2 -10.92 4.24 -8.59
N ASP A 3 -10.53 3.55 -9.66
CA ASP A 3 -11.31 2.45 -10.21
C ASP A 3 -11.12 1.21 -9.33
N LEU A 4 -12.16 0.90 -8.57
CA LEU A 4 -12.17 -0.20 -7.62
C LEU A 4 -12.34 -1.56 -8.28
N SER A 5 -12.80 -1.61 -9.52
CA SER A 5 -12.89 -2.85 -10.29
C SER A 5 -11.52 -3.47 -10.56
N LEU A 6 -10.46 -2.67 -10.41
CA LEU A 6 -9.09 -3.16 -10.49
C LEU A 6 -8.75 -4.06 -9.29
N LEU A 7 -9.29 -3.82 -8.09
CA LEU A 7 -9.00 -4.63 -6.91
C LEU A 7 -9.89 -5.88 -6.88
N ALA A 8 -9.36 -7.10 -6.65
CA ALA A 8 -10.27 -8.22 -6.41
C ALA A 8 -11.08 -8.00 -5.15
N ASP A 9 -12.34 -8.44 -5.22
CA ASP A 9 -13.38 -8.21 -4.22
C ASP A 9 -13.48 -6.73 -3.81
N GLY A 10 -13.10 -5.80 -4.70
CA GLY A 10 -13.04 -4.36 -4.43
C GLY A 10 -12.06 -3.98 -3.31
N GLY A 11 -11.16 -4.88 -2.91
CA GLY A 11 -10.22 -4.71 -1.80
C GLY A 11 -10.82 -4.97 -0.42
N VAL A 12 -11.94 -5.70 -0.32
CA VAL A 12 -12.60 -6.01 0.96
C VAL A 12 -12.69 -7.50 1.28
N GLY A 13 -11.88 -8.36 0.65
CA GLY A 13 -11.88 -9.81 0.92
C GLY A 13 -11.69 -10.17 2.41
N TRP A 14 -11.04 -9.32 3.20
CA TRP A 14 -10.92 -9.51 4.65
C TRP A 14 -12.26 -9.46 5.41
N LEU A 15 -13.32 -8.90 4.83
CA LEU A 15 -14.68 -8.90 5.37
C LEU A 15 -15.45 -10.19 5.10
N GLU A 16 -14.97 -11.04 4.20
CA GLU A 16 -15.62 -12.32 3.91
C GLU A 16 -15.71 -13.20 5.17
N ALA A 17 -14.73 -13.06 6.07
CA ALA A 17 -14.63 -13.82 7.32
C ALA A 17 -14.86 -15.33 7.06
N SER A 18 -14.17 -15.90 6.07
CA SER A 18 -14.30 -17.32 5.67
C SER A 18 -13.34 -18.26 6.41
N GLY A 19 -12.48 -17.71 7.28
CA GLY A 19 -11.47 -18.47 8.03
C GLY A 19 -11.98 -19.17 9.29
N PRO A 20 -11.12 -19.96 9.97
CA PRO A 20 -11.45 -20.57 11.25
C PRO A 20 -11.87 -19.53 12.29
N SER A 21 -12.84 -19.87 13.14
CA SER A 21 -13.35 -18.99 14.21
C SER A 21 -13.91 -17.64 13.75
N ASN A 22 -14.42 -17.57 12.52
CA ASN A 22 -15.04 -16.37 11.93
C ASN A 22 -16.26 -15.80 12.67
N HIS A 23 -16.89 -16.59 13.55
CA HIS A 23 -17.92 -16.11 14.47
C HIS A 23 -17.39 -15.08 15.50
N LEU A 24 -16.07 -14.95 15.64
CA LEU A 24 -15.41 -14.00 16.54
C LEU A 24 -14.30 -13.19 15.85
N VAL A 25 -13.47 -13.83 15.01
CA VAL A 25 -12.31 -13.21 14.37
C VAL A 25 -12.68 -12.74 12.97
N LEU A 26 -12.65 -11.42 12.74
CA LEU A 26 -12.93 -10.83 11.43
C LEU A 26 -11.82 -11.12 10.42
N SER A 27 -10.56 -10.86 10.78
CA SER A 27 -9.40 -11.11 9.92
C SER A 27 -8.11 -11.26 10.71
N THR A 28 -7.09 -11.85 10.09
CA THR A 28 -5.71 -11.90 10.60
C THR A 28 -4.78 -11.22 9.61
N ARG A 29 -3.86 -10.37 10.09
CA ARG A 29 -2.93 -9.62 9.24
C ARG A 29 -1.49 -9.72 9.74
N ILE A 30 -0.56 -10.03 8.83
CA ILE A 30 0.88 -10.05 9.09
C ILE A 30 1.53 -8.87 8.36
N ARG A 31 2.45 -8.15 9.02
CA ARG A 31 3.21 -7.03 8.42
C ARG A 31 4.71 -7.23 8.64
N LEU A 32 5.47 -7.19 7.56
CA LEU A 32 6.94 -7.28 7.59
C LEU A 32 7.53 -5.95 7.09
N ALA A 33 8.07 -5.14 8.01
CA ALA A 33 8.75 -3.89 7.65
C ALA A 33 10.22 -4.16 7.28
N ARG A 34 10.72 -3.55 6.21
CA ARG A 34 12.11 -3.67 5.74
C ARG A 34 12.62 -2.31 5.28
N ASN A 35 13.92 -2.10 5.40
CA ASN A 35 14.64 -1.00 4.76
C ASN A 35 15.65 -1.59 3.77
N LEU A 36 15.89 -0.89 2.67
CA LEU A 36 16.87 -1.30 1.67
C LEU A 36 18.28 -0.91 2.12
N ARG A 37 19.25 -1.79 1.89
CA ARG A 37 20.67 -1.46 2.10
C ARG A 37 21.07 -0.29 1.20
N ASP A 38 22.02 0.52 1.66
CA ASP A 38 22.58 1.65 0.90
C ASP A 38 21.55 2.74 0.55
N ARG A 39 20.45 2.81 1.30
CA ARG A 39 19.42 3.84 1.16
C ARG A 39 19.20 4.58 2.47
N VAL A 40 19.02 5.90 2.39
CA VAL A 40 18.72 6.74 3.56
C VAL A 40 17.33 6.40 4.09
N PHE A 41 17.20 6.30 5.42
CA PHE A 41 15.93 6.08 6.08
C PHE A 41 14.89 7.14 5.71
N GLN A 42 13.63 6.71 5.64
CA GLN A 42 12.49 7.53 5.23
C GLN A 42 12.40 8.91 5.88
N ILE A 43 12.81 9.05 7.14
CA ILE A 43 12.72 10.32 7.88
C ILE A 43 13.62 11.40 7.26
N ARG A 44 14.78 11.00 6.70
CA ARG A 44 15.83 11.92 6.24
C ARG A 44 16.05 11.91 4.73
N ASN A 45 15.40 11.03 4.00
CA ASN A 45 15.67 10.89 2.57
C ASN A 45 15.13 12.08 1.76
N ALA A 46 15.82 12.37 0.66
CA ALA A 46 15.38 13.35 -0.32
C ALA A 46 14.25 12.77 -1.19
N GLU A 47 13.58 13.63 -1.95
CA GLU A 47 12.55 13.22 -2.91
C GLU A 47 13.08 12.28 -3.98
N SER A 48 14.24 12.60 -4.56
CA SER A 48 14.89 11.75 -5.56
C SER A 48 15.22 10.35 -5.01
N GLU A 49 15.66 10.26 -3.75
CA GLU A 49 15.96 8.97 -3.11
C GLU A 49 14.69 8.13 -2.91
N ARG A 50 13.54 8.76 -2.60
CA ARG A 50 12.26 8.04 -2.48
C ARG A 50 11.79 7.46 -3.81
N GLU A 51 11.91 8.24 -4.88
CA GLU A 51 11.56 7.75 -6.23
C GLU A 51 12.50 6.60 -6.65
N GLN A 52 13.80 6.69 -6.37
CA GLN A 52 14.74 5.59 -6.63
C GLN A 52 14.40 4.32 -5.84
N VAL A 53 13.98 4.44 -4.56
CA VAL A 53 13.51 3.29 -3.78
C VAL A 53 12.28 2.67 -4.42
N LEU A 54 11.33 3.49 -4.88
CA LEU A 54 10.14 3.00 -5.57
C LEU A 54 10.51 2.27 -6.86
N GLU A 55 11.37 2.84 -7.70
CA GLU A 55 11.81 2.23 -8.97
C GLU A 55 12.43 0.84 -8.74
N LEU A 56 13.29 0.70 -7.73
CA LEU A 56 13.88 -0.58 -7.35
C LEU A 56 12.82 -1.61 -6.92
N VAL A 57 11.86 -1.19 -6.08
CA VAL A 57 10.78 -2.06 -5.62
C VAL A 57 9.88 -2.47 -6.79
N GLU A 58 9.58 -1.56 -7.72
CA GLU A 58 8.79 -1.85 -8.91
C GLU A 58 9.50 -2.81 -9.86
N GLN A 59 10.82 -2.67 -10.02
CA GLN A 59 11.60 -3.61 -10.82
C GLN A 59 11.58 -5.01 -10.21
N ALA A 60 11.89 -5.13 -8.91
CA ALA A 60 11.83 -6.40 -8.20
C ALA A 60 10.42 -7.03 -8.21
N THR A 61 9.38 -6.19 -8.17
CA THR A 61 7.98 -6.61 -8.27
C THR A 61 7.69 -7.26 -9.62
N ARG A 62 8.15 -6.67 -10.73
CA ARG A 62 7.97 -7.24 -12.08
C ARG A 62 8.66 -8.60 -12.25
N GLU A 63 9.78 -8.80 -11.58
CA GLU A 63 10.54 -10.05 -11.60
C GLU A 63 9.97 -11.12 -10.63
N SER A 64 9.09 -10.72 -9.71
CA SER A 64 8.49 -11.61 -8.71
C SER A 64 7.27 -12.36 -9.24
N VAL A 65 7.27 -13.68 -9.11
CA VAL A 65 6.10 -14.51 -9.45
C VAL A 65 4.86 -14.04 -8.70
N SER A 66 4.98 -13.71 -7.41
CA SER A 66 3.84 -13.35 -6.55
C SER A 66 3.33 -11.93 -6.74
N LEU A 67 4.09 -11.03 -7.38
CA LEU A 67 3.70 -9.61 -7.48
C LEU A 67 3.77 -9.05 -8.91
N ARG A 68 4.19 -9.81 -9.91
CA ARG A 68 4.36 -9.32 -11.30
C ARG A 68 3.08 -8.75 -11.94
N ARG A 69 1.90 -9.09 -11.41
CA ARG A 69 0.60 -8.57 -11.87
C ARG A 69 -0.02 -7.58 -10.87
N ALA A 70 0.74 -7.12 -9.89
CA ALA A 70 0.23 -6.20 -8.89
C ALA A 70 -0.23 -4.88 -9.54
N ILE A 71 -1.36 -4.39 -9.07
CA ILE A 71 -1.87 -3.09 -9.44
C ILE A 71 -1.21 -2.05 -8.55
N LYS A 72 -0.82 -0.95 -9.19
CA LYS A 72 -0.09 0.13 -8.55
C LYS A 72 -0.98 1.34 -8.32
N PHE A 73 -1.03 1.82 -7.08
CA PHE A 73 -1.59 3.12 -6.73
C PHE A 73 -0.53 4.02 -6.10
N ARG A 74 -0.29 5.18 -6.72
CA ARG A 74 0.61 6.23 -6.23
C ARG A 74 -0.18 7.19 -5.35
N LEU A 75 -0.06 7.05 -4.03
CA LEU A 75 -0.85 7.83 -3.08
C LEU A 75 -0.53 9.33 -3.17
N ASP A 76 0.71 9.68 -3.51
CA ASP A 76 1.13 11.07 -3.76
C ASP A 76 0.50 11.69 -5.02
N ARG A 77 -0.21 10.90 -5.83
CA ARG A 77 -0.95 11.32 -7.02
C ARG A 77 -2.46 11.13 -6.88
N LEU A 78 -2.94 10.66 -5.72
CA LEU A 78 -4.35 10.45 -5.44
C LEU A 78 -4.94 11.61 -4.65
N ASP A 79 -6.20 11.91 -4.93
CA ASP A 79 -6.97 12.82 -4.10
C ASP A 79 -7.13 12.25 -2.68
N ARG A 80 -7.53 13.10 -1.73
CA ARG A 80 -7.68 12.69 -0.32
C ARG A 80 -8.75 11.62 -0.15
N THR A 81 -9.82 11.68 -0.93
CA THR A 81 -10.96 10.76 -0.84
C THR A 81 -10.54 9.35 -1.25
N ASP A 82 -9.80 9.20 -2.33
CA ASP A 82 -9.28 7.94 -2.82
C ASP A 82 -8.29 7.32 -1.83
N ARG A 83 -7.42 8.14 -1.24
CA ARG A 83 -6.53 7.69 -0.15
C ARG A 83 -7.32 7.23 1.08
N GLN A 84 -8.41 7.91 1.40
CA GLN A 84 -9.30 7.52 2.50
C GLN A 84 -9.98 6.18 2.23
N VAL A 85 -10.47 5.95 1.01
CA VAL A 85 -11.04 4.66 0.61
C VAL A 85 -10.01 3.51 0.77
N LEU A 86 -8.77 3.71 0.32
CA LEU A 86 -7.71 2.70 0.50
C LEU A 86 -7.41 2.41 1.98
N HIS A 87 -7.46 3.45 2.83
CA HIS A 87 -7.26 3.30 4.27
C HIS A 87 -8.42 2.55 4.95
N GLU A 88 -9.66 2.91 4.64
CA GLU A 88 -10.88 2.27 5.18
C GLU A 88 -10.96 0.79 4.79
N ARG A 89 -10.41 0.43 3.63
CA ARG A 89 -10.25 -0.98 3.21
C ARG A 89 -9.06 -1.68 3.83
N HIS A 90 -8.34 -1.03 4.73
CA HIS A 90 -7.13 -1.52 5.38
C HIS A 90 -5.97 -1.87 4.41
N LEU A 91 -5.99 -1.39 3.17
CA LEU A 91 -4.94 -1.67 2.17
C LEU A 91 -3.66 -0.88 2.48
N VAL A 92 -3.80 0.32 3.05
CA VAL A 92 -2.69 1.21 3.43
C VAL A 92 -2.83 1.69 4.88
N SER A 93 -1.71 2.07 5.49
CA SER A 93 -1.76 2.70 6.82
C SER A 93 -2.24 4.15 6.73
N LYS A 94 -2.68 4.68 7.88
CA LYS A 94 -3.13 6.06 8.01
C LYS A 94 -2.02 7.06 7.65
N GLU A 95 -0.79 6.75 8.04
CA GLU A 95 0.40 7.58 7.79
C GLU A 95 0.76 7.57 6.31
N LEU A 96 0.75 6.40 5.65
CA LEU A 96 1.04 6.31 4.22
C LEU A 96 0.00 7.09 3.39
N ALA A 97 -1.26 7.06 3.83
CA ALA A 97 -2.36 7.80 3.23
C ALA A 97 -2.34 9.32 3.55
N GLY A 98 -1.45 9.79 4.44
CA GLY A 98 -1.43 11.19 4.89
C GLY A 98 -2.78 11.64 5.47
N LEU A 99 -3.40 10.77 6.27
CA LEU A 99 -4.66 11.04 6.99
C LEU A 99 -4.42 11.33 8.48
N ASP A 100 -3.16 11.39 8.88
CA ASP A 100 -2.70 11.87 10.17
C ASP A 100 -2.72 13.42 10.22
N PRO A 101 -2.50 14.03 11.39
CA PRO A 101 -2.53 15.49 11.53
C PRO A 101 -1.52 16.23 10.64
N GLU A 102 -0.40 15.60 10.29
CA GLU A 102 0.59 16.17 9.37
C GLU A 102 0.07 16.24 7.92
N GLY A 103 -0.85 15.34 7.55
CA GLY A 103 -1.59 15.36 6.29
C GLY A 103 -0.72 15.16 5.03
N ARG A 104 0.57 14.88 5.20
CA ARG A 104 1.57 14.94 4.13
C ARG A 104 1.82 13.56 3.55
N VAL A 105 1.51 13.41 2.28
CA VAL A 105 1.97 12.25 1.49
C VAL A 105 3.33 12.57 0.90
N ARG A 106 4.32 11.72 1.19
CA ARG A 106 5.67 11.87 0.63
C ARG A 106 5.71 11.35 -0.81
N SER A 107 6.56 11.96 -1.64
CA SER A 107 6.82 11.47 -2.99
C SER A 107 7.20 9.98 -2.97
N GLY A 108 6.72 9.22 -3.95
CA GLY A 108 6.95 7.79 -4.06
C GLY A 108 6.09 6.92 -3.12
N ALA A 109 5.23 7.50 -2.28
CA ALA A 109 4.28 6.74 -1.48
C ALA A 109 3.34 5.92 -2.38
N THR A 110 3.49 4.59 -2.32
CA THR A 110 2.86 3.67 -3.27
C THR A 110 2.35 2.44 -2.55
N VAL A 111 1.23 1.91 -3.01
CA VAL A 111 0.78 0.56 -2.69
C VAL A 111 0.72 -0.28 -3.95
N LEU A 112 1.23 -1.51 -3.84
CA LEU A 112 1.17 -2.55 -4.86
C LEU A 112 0.27 -3.65 -4.30
N ILE A 113 -0.82 -3.97 -5.01
CA ILE A 113 -1.85 -4.90 -4.54
C ILE A 113 -1.99 -6.01 -5.57
N GLN A 114 -1.86 -7.25 -5.13
CA GLN A 114 -2.17 -8.42 -5.93
C GLN A 114 -2.86 -9.45 -5.04
N ASP A 115 -3.82 -10.15 -5.62
CA ASP A 115 -4.50 -11.29 -5.02
C ASP A 115 -3.69 -12.58 -5.19
#